data_AF-A0A7X9HW67-F1
#
_entry.id   AF-A0A7X9HW67-F1
#
_cell.length_a   1.000
_cell.length_b   1.000
_cell.length_c   1.000
_cell.angle_alpha   90.00
_cell.angle_beta   90.00
_cell.angle_gamma   90.00
#
_symmetry.space_group_name_H-M   'P 1'
#
loop_
_entity.id
_entity.type
_entity.pdbx_description
1 polymer ?
#
loop_
_entity_poly.entity_id
_entity_poly.type
_entity_poly.pdbx_seq_one_letter_code
_entity_poly.pdbx_strand_id
1 'polypeptide(L)'
;MSDILEDFLEAKLQDEFIRTDEEWVNIYITPLNRIDLTIVSNIADEMDKSELRGYIRNLVFEYLGVDEGSRYSIGFLDTYNTDEADDLLLQKPEYRRKQPITWSEVVSMNNYIRSKISSRNYSVICFYSYKGGVGRTTALLQVAYTLAAQGKNIVLIDFDIEAPSFHLLFKKWIDDPKYGIKYGLVDYLYERMASVDPEEYKIKITDVFTTIKVNETLNGNIYVVPATVKLTNQYIFKLAQLHSNIIFENEYVEEFIDALASRLKFNTVFIDTRTGINQWGAFPLLGFADQIVLVAYPNEENVEGLTNIIELMQKVGLDNYVVAMSKFEDDDKGINIAKEYFDKLKDIKQEFLGIGYMSSADMIGKYPFLDNLEPYKALSDYISESEIVKFNVKFLSKVNVVEILKHIKRCFSNAEDIIKDETLKTDISLLKKGEQEAELTEEGIRKLVMELLDSSIFNEYIDAILESKDIFKCLSNVNGSSGSSGSTQTEDIKEGVNENLPARECVIRQKILDLFWGIRVSPKRYCKPVSFWFYNELKNICESTKVKTSQNNTCTVNKSMVIKILNKALEMEIDKRIKSKEGVKVKGAKSTNFAEIHSDAVNDRLL
;
A
#
# COMPACT_ATOMS: atom_id res chain seq x y z
N MET A 1 15.95 -18.78 -13.09
CA MET A 1 16.59 -20.01 -13.58
C MET A 1 16.73 -21.04 -12.47
N SER A 2 16.96 -20.64 -11.20
CA SER A 2 17.07 -21.57 -10.06
C SER A 2 15.78 -22.31 -9.73
N ASP A 3 14.60 -21.67 -9.76
CA ASP A 3 13.32 -22.35 -9.43
C ASP A 3 13.00 -23.51 -10.38
N ILE A 4 13.48 -23.45 -11.63
CA ILE A 4 13.28 -24.52 -12.61
C ILE A 4 14.34 -25.62 -12.44
N LEU A 5 15.55 -25.27 -11.97
CA LEU A 5 16.56 -26.25 -11.58
C LEU A 5 16.14 -26.99 -10.30
N GLU A 6 15.59 -26.29 -9.32
CA GLU A 6 15.06 -26.87 -8.08
C GLU A 6 13.93 -27.84 -8.39
N ASP A 7 12.91 -27.41 -9.15
CA ASP A 7 11.81 -28.28 -9.60
C ASP A 7 12.31 -29.50 -10.40
N PHE A 8 13.35 -29.31 -11.23
CA PHE A 8 13.97 -30.41 -11.97
C PHE A 8 14.71 -31.40 -11.06
N LEU A 9 15.53 -30.90 -10.13
CA LEU A 9 16.26 -31.74 -9.18
C LEU A 9 15.30 -32.47 -8.25
N GLU A 10 14.25 -31.79 -7.77
CA GLU A 10 13.23 -32.38 -6.91
C GLU A 10 12.55 -33.54 -7.63
N ALA A 11 12.08 -33.35 -8.86
CA ALA A 11 11.45 -34.42 -9.65
C ALA A 11 12.40 -35.63 -9.85
N LYS A 12 13.66 -35.38 -10.21
CA LYS A 12 14.65 -36.44 -10.43
C LYS A 12 15.01 -37.21 -9.16
N LEU A 13 15.17 -36.51 -8.04
CA LEU A 13 15.50 -37.13 -6.76
C LEU A 13 14.29 -37.85 -6.16
N GLN A 14 13.07 -37.33 -6.38
CA GLN A 14 11.83 -38.01 -6.02
C GLN A 14 11.69 -39.35 -6.76
N ASP A 15 11.83 -39.33 -8.09
CA ASP A 15 11.76 -40.55 -8.91
C ASP A 15 12.83 -41.58 -8.48
N GLU A 16 14.05 -41.12 -8.21
CA GLU A 16 15.17 -42.02 -7.90
C GLU A 16 15.07 -42.62 -6.48
N PHE A 17 14.74 -41.83 -5.47
CA PHE A 17 14.94 -42.20 -4.07
C PHE A 17 13.67 -42.41 -3.25
N ILE A 18 12.51 -41.90 -3.68
CA ILE A 18 11.30 -41.90 -2.86
C ILE A 18 10.38 -43.06 -3.28
N ARG A 19 9.91 -43.84 -2.30
CA ARG A 19 9.06 -45.04 -2.51
C ARG A 19 7.81 -45.07 -1.65
N THR A 20 7.82 -44.38 -0.51
CA THR A 20 6.68 -44.31 0.42
C THR A 20 6.26 -42.87 0.66
N ASP A 21 5.08 -42.67 1.26
CA ASP A 21 4.58 -41.34 1.63
C ASP A 21 5.33 -40.71 2.83
N GLU A 22 6.12 -41.52 3.55
CA GLU A 22 6.96 -41.09 4.68
C GLU A 22 8.34 -40.58 4.23
N GLU A 23 8.76 -40.92 3.01
CA GLU A 23 10.01 -40.50 2.41
C GLU A 23 9.82 -39.18 1.64
N TRP A 24 10.83 -38.31 1.67
CA TRP A 24 10.77 -37.02 0.99
C TRP A 24 12.14 -36.42 0.69
N VAL A 25 12.17 -35.48 -0.25
CA VAL A 25 13.35 -34.66 -0.56
C VAL A 25 13.03 -33.19 -0.33
N ASN A 26 13.99 -32.45 0.19
CA ASN A 26 13.94 -30.99 0.30
C ASN A 26 15.23 -30.40 -0.27
N ILE A 27 15.08 -29.37 -1.11
CA ILE A 27 16.18 -28.75 -1.84
C ILE A 27 16.14 -27.26 -1.59
N TYR A 28 17.28 -26.68 -1.25
CA TYR A 28 17.42 -25.24 -1.10
C TYR A 28 18.60 -24.72 -1.92
N ILE A 29 18.32 -23.88 -2.91
CA ILE A 29 19.35 -23.24 -3.74
C ILE A 29 19.56 -21.80 -3.26
N THR A 30 20.75 -21.52 -2.73
CA THR A 30 21.13 -20.19 -2.24
C THR A 30 21.41 -19.20 -3.40
N PRO A 31 21.34 -17.87 -3.16
CA PRO A 31 21.76 -16.85 -4.13
C PRO A 31 23.22 -16.96 -4.61
N LEU A 32 24.06 -17.70 -3.88
CA LEU A 32 25.47 -17.92 -4.23
C LEU A 32 25.67 -19.24 -5.00
N ASN A 33 24.61 -19.78 -5.59
CA ASN A 33 24.59 -21.04 -6.34
C ASN A 33 25.02 -22.27 -5.52
N ARG A 34 24.93 -22.22 -4.19
CA ARG A 34 25.06 -23.42 -3.33
C ARG A 34 23.73 -24.16 -3.24
N ILE A 35 23.75 -25.46 -3.46
CA ILE A 35 22.60 -26.38 -3.37
C ILE A 35 22.75 -27.17 -2.07
N ASP A 36 21.83 -26.96 -1.13
CA ASP A 36 21.72 -27.70 0.12
C ASP A 36 20.54 -28.68 0.00
N LEU A 37 20.73 -29.93 0.42
CA LEU A 37 19.72 -30.99 0.29
C LEU A 37 19.54 -31.74 1.60
N THR A 38 18.28 -32.06 1.90
CA THR A 38 17.89 -33.04 2.91
C THR A 38 17.05 -34.11 2.24
N ILE A 39 17.45 -35.37 2.38
CA ILE A 39 16.75 -36.51 1.78
C ILE A 39 16.37 -37.49 2.90
N VAL A 40 15.07 -37.65 3.13
CA VAL A 40 14.55 -38.75 3.95
C VAL A 40 14.18 -39.90 3.03
N SER A 41 15.02 -40.92 2.96
CA SER A 41 14.87 -42.09 2.11
C SER A 41 15.77 -43.22 2.57
N ASN A 42 15.20 -44.41 2.71
CA ASN A 42 15.97 -45.61 3.04
C ASN A 42 17.01 -45.93 1.94
N ILE A 43 16.71 -45.61 0.69
CA ILE A 43 17.60 -45.85 -0.46
C ILE A 43 18.74 -44.83 -0.47
N ALA A 44 18.43 -43.54 -0.29
CA ALA A 44 19.45 -42.49 -0.35
C ALA A 44 20.41 -42.58 0.84
N ASP A 45 19.94 -43.01 2.01
CA ASP A 45 20.75 -43.12 3.22
C ASP A 45 21.76 -44.27 3.17
N GLU A 46 21.46 -45.35 2.45
CA GLU A 46 22.38 -46.46 2.21
C GLU A 46 23.49 -46.12 1.18
N MET A 47 23.35 -45.03 0.44
CA MET A 47 24.26 -44.65 -0.64
C MET A 47 25.49 -43.88 -0.11
N ASP A 48 26.66 -44.10 -0.71
CA ASP A 48 27.85 -43.33 -0.33
C ASP A 48 27.66 -41.82 -0.65
N LYS A 49 27.96 -40.97 0.33
CA LYS A 49 27.77 -39.51 0.19
C LYS A 49 28.58 -38.90 -0.95
N SER A 50 29.72 -39.47 -1.33
CA SER A 50 30.51 -38.97 -2.46
C SER A 50 29.86 -39.35 -3.79
N GLU A 51 29.30 -40.55 -3.87
CA GLU A 51 28.54 -41.03 -5.02
C GLU A 51 27.26 -40.21 -5.21
N LEU A 52 26.49 -39.98 -4.15
CA LEU A 52 25.27 -39.15 -4.16
C LEU A 52 25.59 -37.69 -4.56
N ARG A 53 26.67 -37.10 -4.03
CA ARG A 53 27.16 -35.79 -4.49
C ARG A 53 27.54 -35.80 -5.97
N GLY A 54 28.13 -36.90 -6.46
CA GLY A 54 28.44 -37.07 -7.88
C GLY A 54 27.18 -37.10 -8.75
N TYR A 55 26.18 -37.85 -8.33
CA TYR A 55 24.89 -37.97 -8.99
C TYR A 55 24.17 -36.62 -9.10
N ILE A 56 24.00 -35.90 -7.99
CA ILE A 56 23.36 -34.56 -7.98
C ILE A 56 24.11 -33.58 -8.89
N ARG A 57 25.46 -33.61 -8.87
CA ARG A 57 26.27 -32.74 -9.74
C ARG A 57 26.03 -33.04 -11.21
N ASN A 58 25.90 -34.32 -11.57
CA ASN A 58 25.59 -34.72 -12.94
C ASN A 58 24.20 -34.25 -13.36
N LEU A 59 23.19 -34.30 -12.48
CA LEU A 59 21.87 -33.74 -12.76
C LEU A 59 21.91 -32.23 -13.00
N VAL A 60 22.69 -31.48 -12.21
CA VAL A 60 22.89 -30.04 -12.44
C VAL A 60 23.53 -29.77 -13.80
N PHE A 61 24.54 -30.57 -14.19
CA PHE A 61 25.18 -30.46 -15.50
C PHE A 61 24.26 -30.89 -16.66
N GLU A 62 23.39 -31.88 -16.44
CA GLU A 62 22.37 -32.30 -17.40
C GLU A 62 21.40 -31.15 -17.69
N TYR A 63 20.97 -30.44 -16.66
CA TYR A 63 19.99 -29.36 -16.80
C TYR A 63 20.59 -28.04 -17.34
N LEU A 64 21.73 -27.60 -16.80
CA LEU A 64 22.33 -26.30 -17.12
C LEU A 64 23.46 -26.37 -18.15
N GLY A 65 23.97 -27.55 -18.47
CA GLY A 65 25.25 -27.72 -19.16
C GLY A 65 26.46 -27.51 -18.24
N VAL A 66 27.64 -27.92 -18.70
CA VAL A 66 28.88 -27.92 -17.90
C VAL A 66 29.30 -26.49 -17.51
N ASP A 67 29.18 -25.53 -18.42
CA ASP A 67 29.67 -24.16 -18.20
C ASP A 67 28.87 -23.43 -17.11
N GLU A 68 27.54 -23.37 -17.23
CA GLU A 68 26.67 -22.76 -16.21
C GLU A 68 26.59 -23.62 -14.94
N GLY A 69 26.52 -24.94 -15.08
CA GLY A 69 26.45 -25.87 -13.95
C GLY A 69 27.69 -25.85 -13.06
N SER A 70 28.88 -25.55 -13.61
CA SER A 70 30.13 -25.43 -12.83
C SER A 70 30.11 -24.30 -11.80
N ARG A 71 29.19 -23.33 -11.95
CA ARG A 71 28.98 -22.24 -11.00
C ARG A 71 28.22 -22.69 -9.75
N TYR A 72 27.62 -23.87 -9.77
CA TYR A 72 26.87 -24.43 -8.66
C TYR A 72 27.73 -25.37 -7.83
N SER A 73 27.55 -25.32 -6.51
CA SER A 73 28.25 -26.18 -5.56
C SER A 73 27.27 -26.91 -4.66
N ILE A 74 27.53 -28.19 -4.36
CA ILE A 74 26.71 -28.95 -3.41
C ILE A 74 27.24 -28.66 -2.01
N GLY A 75 26.41 -28.04 -1.17
CA GLY A 75 26.71 -27.68 0.20
C GLY A 75 26.36 -28.81 1.17
N PHE A 76 25.38 -28.55 2.04
CA PHE A 76 24.85 -29.55 2.97
C PHE A 76 24.13 -30.65 2.19
N LEU A 77 24.41 -31.90 2.57
CA LEU A 77 23.78 -33.09 2.00
C LEU A 77 23.56 -34.05 3.17
N ASP A 78 22.35 -33.95 3.71
CA ASP A 78 21.90 -34.73 4.85
C ASP A 78 20.93 -35.79 4.35
N THR A 79 21.18 -37.03 4.75
CA THR A 79 20.36 -38.19 4.45
C THR A 79 19.91 -38.80 5.76
N TYR A 80 18.68 -39.29 5.79
CA TYR A 80 18.10 -40.00 6.92
C TYR A 80 17.23 -41.13 6.38
N ASN A 81 17.28 -42.30 7.01
CA ASN A 81 16.23 -43.30 6.83
C ASN A 81 14.93 -42.86 7.53
N THR A 82 13.82 -43.55 7.25
CA THR A 82 12.50 -43.15 7.78
C THR A 82 12.42 -43.24 9.31
N ASP A 83 13.09 -44.23 9.91
CA ASP A 83 13.10 -44.43 11.36
C ASP A 83 13.91 -43.32 12.07
N GLU A 84 15.10 -42.97 11.55
CA GLU A 84 15.91 -41.86 12.06
C GLU A 84 15.22 -40.52 11.91
N ALA A 85 14.47 -40.32 10.82
CA ALA A 85 13.69 -39.11 10.62
C ALA A 85 12.57 -38.98 11.66
N ASP A 86 11.87 -40.08 11.97
CA ASP A 86 10.82 -40.09 13.00
C ASP A 86 11.41 -39.84 14.40
N ASP A 87 12.53 -40.50 14.74
CA ASP A 87 13.25 -40.29 16.01
C ASP A 87 13.70 -38.83 16.20
N LEU A 88 14.10 -38.17 15.10
CA LEU A 88 14.50 -36.76 15.08
C LEU A 88 13.31 -35.79 14.91
N LEU A 89 12.08 -36.30 14.80
CA LEU A 89 10.86 -35.53 14.51
C LEU A 89 11.00 -34.66 13.25
N LEU A 90 11.72 -35.15 12.25
CA LEU A 90 11.90 -34.49 10.96
C LEU A 90 10.62 -34.65 10.14
N GLN A 91 9.96 -33.53 9.86
CA GLN A 91 8.80 -33.49 8.98
C GLN A 91 9.17 -32.94 7.61
N LYS A 92 8.53 -33.46 6.57
CA LYS A 92 8.63 -32.86 5.24
C LYS A 92 8.19 -31.40 5.35
N PRO A 93 9.02 -30.42 4.95
CA PRO A 93 8.58 -29.04 4.94
C PRO A 93 7.37 -28.94 4.00
N GLU A 94 6.21 -28.54 4.52
CA GLU A 94 5.05 -28.20 3.70
C GLU A 94 5.42 -26.94 2.90
N TYR A 95 6.06 -27.10 1.74
CA TYR A 95 6.18 -26.04 0.75
C TYR A 95 4.81 -25.78 0.12
N ARG A 96 3.88 -25.25 0.90
CA ARG A 96 2.86 -24.37 0.33
C ARG A 96 3.65 -23.18 -0.17
N ARG A 97 3.83 -23.04 -1.49
CA ARG A 97 4.35 -21.82 -2.13
C ARG A 97 3.49 -20.62 -1.69
N LYS A 98 3.74 -20.12 -0.50
CA LYS A 98 3.25 -18.84 0.03
C LYS A 98 4.27 -17.78 -0.40
N GLN A 99 3.81 -16.54 -0.38
CA GLN A 99 4.63 -15.36 -0.69
C GLN A 99 5.92 -15.37 0.14
N PRO A 100 7.01 -14.74 -0.35
CA PRO A 100 8.24 -14.65 0.43
C PRO A 100 7.95 -13.94 1.75
N ILE A 101 8.63 -14.33 2.81
CA ILE A 101 8.50 -13.72 4.14
C ILE A 101 9.80 -13.14 4.66
N THR A 102 10.93 -13.47 4.02
CA THR A 102 12.22 -12.88 4.34
C THR A 102 12.79 -12.14 3.14
N TRP A 103 13.61 -11.10 3.40
CA TRP A 103 14.37 -10.44 2.33
C TRP A 103 15.31 -11.39 1.59
N SER A 104 15.82 -12.43 2.28
CA SER A 104 16.67 -13.44 1.66
C SER A 104 15.93 -14.20 0.57
N GLU A 105 14.69 -14.64 0.83
CA GLU A 105 13.85 -15.29 -0.17
C GLU A 105 13.59 -14.37 -1.36
N VAL A 106 13.29 -13.08 -1.12
CA VAL A 106 13.08 -12.10 -2.19
C VAL A 106 14.35 -11.92 -3.05
N VAL A 107 15.53 -11.91 -2.43
CA VAL A 107 16.80 -11.85 -3.17
C VAL A 107 16.96 -13.09 -4.06
N SER A 108 16.68 -14.29 -3.53
CA SER A 108 16.76 -15.56 -4.27
C SER A 108 15.77 -15.69 -5.41
N MET A 109 14.66 -14.93 -5.39
CA MET A 109 13.63 -15.01 -6.43
C MET A 109 14.15 -14.62 -7.82
N ASN A 110 13.73 -15.35 -8.84
CA ASN A 110 14.06 -15.02 -10.23
C ASN A 110 12.93 -14.33 -10.99
N ASN A 111 11.71 -14.39 -10.46
CA ASN A 111 10.52 -13.85 -11.09
C ASN A 111 9.90 -12.77 -10.21
N TYR A 112 9.31 -11.77 -10.87
CA TYR A 112 8.50 -10.77 -10.19
C TYR A 112 7.18 -11.42 -9.79
N ILE A 113 6.84 -11.32 -8.50
CA ILE A 113 5.55 -11.80 -8.00
C ILE A 113 4.57 -10.64 -8.07
N ARG A 114 3.35 -10.91 -8.54
CA ARG A 114 2.26 -9.93 -8.50
C ARG A 114 1.63 -9.97 -7.11
N SER A 115 1.59 -8.84 -6.42
CA SER A 115 0.90 -8.77 -5.13
C SER A 115 -0.59 -9.07 -5.31
N LYS A 116 -1.13 -9.91 -4.42
CA LYS A 116 -2.55 -10.24 -4.40
C LYS A 116 -3.25 -9.14 -3.61
N ILE A 117 -4.19 -8.44 -4.24
CA ILE A 117 -5.02 -7.46 -3.53
C ILE A 117 -5.83 -8.22 -2.47
N SER A 118 -5.63 -7.87 -1.21
CA SER A 118 -6.38 -8.42 -0.09
C SER A 118 -7.88 -8.18 -0.26
N SER A 119 -8.69 -9.22 -0.05
CA SER A 119 -10.16 -9.14 -0.06
C SER A 119 -10.75 -8.71 1.28
N ARG A 120 -9.91 -8.34 2.25
CA ARG A 120 -10.31 -7.96 3.61
C ARG A 120 -11.08 -6.64 3.60
N ASN A 121 -11.94 -6.45 4.60
CA ASN A 121 -12.74 -5.23 4.78
C ASN A 121 -11.99 -4.09 5.51
N TYR A 122 -10.70 -4.30 5.80
CA TYR A 122 -9.80 -3.37 6.45
C TYR A 122 -8.46 -3.35 5.70
N SER A 123 -7.70 -2.27 5.87
CA SER A 123 -6.35 -2.13 5.29
C SER A 123 -5.28 -2.39 6.35
N VAL A 124 -4.22 -3.13 6.02
CA VAL A 124 -3.02 -3.26 6.89
C VAL A 124 -1.88 -2.37 6.41
N ILE A 125 -1.50 -1.38 7.21
CA ILE A 125 -0.46 -0.41 6.86
C ILE A 125 0.76 -0.61 7.75
N CYS A 126 1.88 -0.98 7.14
CA CYS A 126 3.12 -1.21 7.87
C CYS A 126 3.99 0.04 7.85
N PHE A 127 4.47 0.46 9.02
CA PHE A 127 5.47 1.52 9.13
C PHE A 127 6.83 0.88 9.29
N TYR A 128 7.76 1.18 8.38
CA TYR A 128 9.10 0.60 8.33
C TYR A 128 10.17 1.68 8.25
N SER A 129 11.36 1.39 8.77
CA SER A 129 12.55 2.19 8.55
C SER A 129 13.81 1.32 8.54
N TYR A 130 14.79 1.70 7.72
CA TYR A 130 16.08 1.01 7.68
C TYR A 130 16.87 1.23 8.98
N LYS A 131 16.94 2.47 9.47
CA LYS A 131 17.63 2.80 10.73
C LYS A 131 16.65 3.05 11.87
N GLY A 132 17.16 2.79 13.09
CA GLY A 132 16.53 3.16 14.35
C GLY A 132 16.48 4.66 14.57
N GLY A 133 15.52 5.11 15.38
CA GLY A 133 15.50 6.49 15.86
C GLY A 133 15.07 7.55 14.85
N VAL A 134 14.55 7.18 13.67
CA VAL A 134 14.12 8.13 12.62
C VAL A 134 12.71 8.72 12.83
N GLY A 135 12.01 8.33 13.92
CA GLY A 135 10.66 8.82 14.23
C GLY A 135 9.52 7.97 13.66
N ARG A 136 9.78 6.73 13.26
CA ARG A 136 8.78 5.79 12.70
C ARG A 136 7.56 5.58 13.62
N THR A 137 7.78 5.18 14.87
CA THR A 137 6.70 5.01 15.87
C THR A 137 5.93 6.31 16.07
N THR A 138 6.62 7.45 16.16
CA THR A 138 5.97 8.76 16.29
C THR A 138 5.08 9.07 15.10
N ALA A 139 5.54 8.82 13.87
CA ALA A 139 4.76 9.01 12.66
C ALA A 139 3.51 8.11 12.65
N LEU A 140 3.65 6.83 12.98
CA LEU A 140 2.54 5.88 13.10
C LEU A 140 1.47 6.39 14.07
N LEU A 141 1.89 6.80 15.27
CA LEU A 141 1.00 7.30 16.32
C LEU A 141 0.25 8.57 15.90
N GLN A 142 0.95 9.54 15.31
CA GLN A 142 0.36 10.81 14.90
C GLN A 142 -0.60 10.70 13.72
N VAL A 143 -0.27 9.84 12.76
CA VAL A 143 -1.17 9.51 11.67
C VAL A 143 -2.42 8.82 12.21
N ALA A 144 -2.27 7.88 13.14
CA ALA A 144 -3.42 7.18 13.75
C ALA A 144 -4.36 8.16 14.46
N TYR A 145 -3.79 9.11 15.22
CA TYR A 145 -4.56 10.19 15.84
C TYR A 145 -5.31 11.03 14.80
N THR A 146 -4.63 11.42 13.72
CA THR A 146 -5.22 12.26 12.66
C THR A 146 -6.37 11.54 11.94
N LEU A 147 -6.20 10.27 11.58
CA LEU A 147 -7.26 9.47 10.96
C LEU A 147 -8.42 9.20 11.92
N ALA A 148 -8.14 8.96 13.21
CA ALA A 148 -9.19 8.78 14.20
C ALA A 148 -10.00 10.07 14.44
N ALA A 149 -9.35 11.24 14.40
CA ALA A 149 -10.04 12.52 14.44
C ALA A 149 -10.98 12.70 13.22
N GLN A 150 -10.64 12.11 12.08
CA GLN A 150 -11.46 12.06 10.88
C GLN A 150 -12.55 10.95 10.92
N GLY A 151 -12.71 10.23 12.03
CA GLY A 151 -13.76 9.22 12.20
C GLY A 151 -13.36 7.78 11.88
N LYS A 152 -12.07 7.52 11.58
CA LYS A 152 -11.59 6.16 11.32
C LYS A 152 -11.35 5.40 12.62
N ASN A 153 -11.65 4.10 12.60
CA ASN A 153 -11.30 3.20 13.69
C ASN A 153 -10.00 2.48 13.35
N ILE A 154 -8.97 2.67 14.19
CA ILE A 154 -7.60 2.23 13.93
C ILE A 154 -7.17 1.22 15.00
N VAL A 155 -6.54 0.12 14.60
CA VAL A 155 -5.81 -0.79 15.49
C VAL A 155 -4.32 -0.53 15.34
N LEU A 156 -3.62 -0.28 16.43
CA LEU A 156 -2.17 -0.16 16.48
C LEU A 156 -1.57 -1.45 17.03
N ILE A 157 -0.61 -2.05 16.33
CA ILE A 157 0.09 -3.26 16.75
C ILE A 157 1.59 -2.97 16.84
N ASP A 158 2.17 -3.18 18.02
CA ASP A 158 3.61 -3.13 18.25
C ASP A 158 4.22 -4.46 17.79
N PHE A 159 4.80 -4.46 16.58
CA PHE A 159 5.45 -5.61 15.98
C PHE A 159 6.99 -5.48 16.04
N ASP A 160 7.52 -4.43 16.67
CA ASP A 160 8.93 -4.31 17.07
C ASP A 160 9.16 -5.13 18.34
N ILE A 161 8.94 -6.45 18.25
CA ILE A 161 8.98 -7.35 19.40
C ILE A 161 10.38 -7.49 20.02
N GLU A 162 11.44 -7.12 19.29
CA GLU A 162 12.80 -7.11 19.85
C GLU A 162 13.10 -5.87 20.69
N ALA A 163 12.45 -4.74 20.38
CA ALA A 163 12.62 -3.48 21.11
C ALA A 163 11.26 -2.76 21.29
N PRO A 164 10.30 -3.36 22.03
CA PRO A 164 8.93 -2.89 22.06
C PRO A 164 8.78 -1.59 22.86
N SER A 165 7.85 -0.75 22.46
CA SER A 165 7.68 0.60 23.04
C SER A 165 6.27 0.90 23.54
N PHE A 166 5.24 0.22 23.01
CA PHE A 166 3.85 0.55 23.30
C PHE A 166 3.48 0.33 24.77
N HIS A 167 4.12 -0.64 25.43
CA HIS A 167 3.89 -0.95 26.84
C HIS A 167 4.21 0.22 27.79
N LEU A 168 5.18 1.08 27.43
CA LEU A 168 5.50 2.29 28.19
C LEU A 168 4.70 3.49 27.69
N LEU A 169 4.54 3.63 26.37
CA LEU A 169 3.81 4.75 25.76
C LEU A 169 2.33 4.77 26.18
N PHE A 170 1.70 3.60 26.25
CA PHE A 170 0.28 3.44 26.59
C PHE A 170 0.06 2.87 27.99
N LYS A 171 1.09 2.91 28.85
CA LYS A 171 1.06 2.34 30.20
C LYS A 171 -0.20 2.70 30.98
N LYS A 172 -0.66 3.95 30.89
CA LYS A 172 -1.87 4.44 31.55
C LYS A 172 -3.12 3.60 31.24
N TRP A 173 -3.28 3.16 29.99
CA TRP A 173 -4.44 2.39 29.55
C TRP A 173 -4.19 0.88 29.67
N ILE A 174 -2.94 0.45 29.47
CA ILE A 174 -2.53 -0.96 29.62
C ILE A 174 -2.67 -1.43 31.07
N ASP A 175 -2.23 -0.61 32.03
CA ASP A 175 -2.27 -0.91 33.47
C ASP A 175 -3.61 -0.53 34.12
N ASP A 176 -4.63 -0.11 33.35
CA ASP A 176 -5.93 0.29 33.90
C ASP A 176 -6.59 -0.91 34.61
N PRO A 177 -6.97 -0.81 35.90
CA PRO A 177 -7.50 -1.97 36.64
C PRO A 177 -8.80 -2.56 36.09
N LYS A 178 -9.56 -1.78 35.31
CA LYS A 178 -10.88 -2.16 34.79
C LYS A 178 -10.86 -2.48 33.30
N TYR A 179 -10.08 -1.74 32.52
CA TYR A 179 -10.05 -1.82 31.05
C TYR A 179 -8.66 -2.13 30.48
N GLY A 180 -7.67 -2.34 31.36
CA GLY A 180 -6.33 -2.76 30.98
C GLY A 180 -6.28 -4.20 30.50
N ILE A 181 -5.08 -4.62 30.12
CA ILE A 181 -4.83 -5.92 29.50
C ILE A 181 -3.83 -6.72 30.32
N LYS A 182 -3.82 -8.04 30.10
CA LYS A 182 -2.99 -8.96 30.88
C LYS A 182 -1.80 -9.49 30.10
N TYR A 183 -1.90 -9.52 28.78
CA TYR A 183 -0.95 -10.16 27.88
C TYR A 183 -0.64 -9.26 26.68
N GLY A 184 0.53 -9.42 26.08
CA GLY A 184 0.87 -8.77 24.81
C GLY A 184 0.76 -9.71 23.60
N LEU A 185 1.09 -9.19 22.42
CA LEU A 185 1.15 -9.95 21.18
C LEU A 185 2.07 -11.18 21.30
N VAL A 186 3.25 -11.04 21.92
CA VAL A 186 4.22 -12.14 22.07
C VAL A 186 3.65 -13.25 22.95
N ASP A 187 2.92 -12.91 24.02
CA ASP A 187 2.28 -13.92 24.86
C ASP A 187 1.22 -14.70 24.08
N TYR A 188 0.41 -13.99 23.29
CA TYR A 188 -0.63 -14.57 22.44
C TYR A 188 -0.03 -15.52 21.40
N LEU A 189 0.92 -15.04 20.60
CA LEU A 189 1.56 -15.83 19.54
C LEU A 189 2.30 -17.04 20.12
N TYR A 190 2.97 -16.88 21.26
CA TYR A 190 3.65 -17.98 21.93
C TYR A 190 2.67 -19.07 22.38
N GLU A 191 1.52 -18.72 22.97
CA GLU A 191 0.52 -19.71 23.37
C GLU A 191 -0.05 -20.50 22.17
N ARG A 192 -0.30 -19.81 21.04
CA ARG A 192 -0.79 -20.43 19.80
C ARG A 192 0.23 -21.38 19.19
N MET A 193 1.49 -20.97 19.15
CA MET A 193 2.57 -21.78 18.63
C MET A 193 2.92 -22.98 19.54
N ALA A 194 2.82 -22.82 20.85
CA ALA A 194 3.22 -23.85 21.82
C ALA A 194 2.12 -24.87 22.15
N SER A 195 0.84 -24.59 21.84
CA SER A 195 -0.28 -25.48 22.18
C SER A 195 -0.95 -26.03 20.93
N VAL A 196 -1.13 -27.35 20.89
CA VAL A 196 -1.67 -28.07 19.73
C VAL A 196 -3.20 -28.01 19.67
N ASP A 197 -3.88 -27.88 20.82
CA ASP A 197 -5.35 -27.84 20.90
C ASP A 197 -5.89 -26.41 21.14
N PRO A 198 -6.68 -25.84 20.20
CA PRO A 198 -7.33 -24.56 20.38
C PRO A 198 -8.26 -24.44 21.60
N GLU A 199 -8.83 -25.55 22.08
CA GLU A 199 -9.68 -25.57 23.29
C GLU A 199 -8.88 -25.32 24.58
N GLU A 200 -7.55 -25.50 24.54
CA GLU A 200 -6.67 -25.25 25.68
C GLU A 200 -6.17 -23.80 25.79
N TYR A 201 -6.49 -22.96 24.80
CA TYR A 201 -6.06 -21.56 24.77
C TYR A 201 -6.63 -20.75 25.95
N LYS A 202 -5.75 -20.22 26.79
CA LYS A 202 -6.13 -19.46 27.99
C LYS A 202 -6.20 -17.97 27.71
N ILE A 203 -5.34 -17.46 26.81
CA ILE A 203 -5.30 -16.05 26.44
C ILE A 203 -6.42 -15.79 25.44
N LYS A 204 -7.40 -14.97 25.83
CA LYS A 204 -8.47 -14.54 24.92
C LYS A 204 -8.04 -13.29 24.16
N ILE A 205 -8.64 -13.08 22.99
CA ILE A 205 -8.39 -11.86 22.20
C ILE A 205 -8.71 -10.57 22.98
N THR A 206 -9.63 -10.60 23.94
CA THR A 206 -9.96 -9.44 24.78
C THR A 206 -8.90 -9.14 25.84
N ASP A 207 -7.94 -10.04 26.07
CA ASP A 207 -6.89 -9.87 27.09
C ASP A 207 -5.62 -9.18 26.53
N VAL A 208 -5.59 -8.86 25.23
CA VAL A 208 -4.38 -8.39 24.51
C VAL A 208 -4.51 -7.01 23.87
N PHE A 209 -5.71 -6.42 23.84
CA PHE A 209 -5.93 -5.07 23.31
C PHE A 209 -6.71 -4.19 24.28
N THR A 210 -6.44 -2.90 24.27
CA THR A 210 -7.24 -1.90 24.98
C THR A 210 -7.57 -0.70 24.09
N THR A 211 -8.58 0.09 24.48
CA THR A 211 -8.98 1.30 23.75
C THR A 211 -8.31 2.51 24.38
N ILE A 212 -7.65 3.31 23.55
CA ILE A 212 -7.03 4.57 23.98
C ILE A 212 -8.09 5.65 24.03
N LYS A 213 -8.34 6.14 25.25
CA LYS A 213 -9.26 7.25 25.52
C LYS A 213 -8.46 8.53 25.72
N VAL A 214 -8.37 9.33 24.67
CA VAL A 214 -7.87 10.72 24.70
C VAL A 214 -9.05 11.68 24.90
N ASN A 215 -8.83 12.87 25.46
CA ASN A 215 -9.93 13.76 25.85
C ASN A 215 -10.77 14.24 24.63
N GLU A 216 -12.09 14.09 24.79
CA GLU A 216 -13.30 14.68 24.16
C GLU A 216 -13.49 14.94 22.64
N THR A 217 -12.55 14.71 21.72
CA THR A 217 -12.80 15.07 20.29
C THR A 217 -12.37 14.07 19.21
N LEU A 218 -12.25 12.77 19.52
CA LEU A 218 -12.12 11.76 18.45
C LEU A 218 -13.49 11.32 17.94
N ASN A 219 -13.70 11.43 16.64
CA ASN A 219 -14.88 10.90 15.95
C ASN A 219 -14.78 9.38 15.71
N GLY A 220 -13.57 8.83 15.77
CA GLY A 220 -13.26 7.40 15.64
C GLY A 220 -12.61 6.83 16.90
N ASN A 221 -12.10 5.61 16.80
CA ASN A 221 -11.49 4.88 17.92
C ASN A 221 -10.06 4.46 17.61
N ILE A 222 -9.23 4.38 18.65
CA ILE A 222 -7.86 3.85 18.56
C ILE A 222 -7.73 2.70 19.54
N TYR A 223 -7.41 1.53 19.02
CA TYR A 223 -7.13 0.32 19.78
C TYR A 223 -5.64 0.05 19.75
N VAL A 224 -5.08 -0.45 20.86
CA VAL A 224 -3.65 -0.74 20.98
C VAL A 224 -3.44 -2.18 21.40
N VAL A 225 -2.54 -2.84 20.67
CA VAL A 225 -1.98 -4.15 20.98
C VAL A 225 -0.47 -3.96 21.17
N PRO A 226 0.05 -3.99 22.41
CA PRO A 226 1.49 -3.92 22.63
C PRO A 226 2.13 -5.30 22.44
N ALA A 227 3.43 -5.35 22.16
CA ALA A 227 4.18 -6.60 22.08
C ALA A 227 4.17 -7.35 23.41
N THR A 228 4.19 -6.60 24.52
CA THR A 228 4.17 -7.07 25.90
C THR A 228 3.43 -6.07 26.78
N VAL A 229 2.95 -6.50 27.96
CA VAL A 229 2.53 -5.57 29.03
C VAL A 229 3.72 -5.10 29.86
N LYS A 230 4.78 -5.92 29.96
CA LYS A 230 5.99 -5.63 30.74
C LYS A 230 7.15 -6.49 30.26
N LEU A 231 8.31 -5.86 30.10
CA LEU A 231 9.57 -6.58 29.86
C LEU A 231 9.93 -7.41 31.12
N THR A 232 9.87 -8.73 30.98
CA THR A 232 10.18 -9.70 32.03
C THR A 232 11.09 -10.79 31.47
N ASN A 233 11.71 -11.59 32.34
CA ASN A 233 12.49 -12.76 31.90
C ASN A 233 11.62 -13.75 31.09
N GLN A 234 10.33 -13.86 31.43
CA GLN A 234 9.38 -14.70 30.67
C GLN A 234 9.17 -14.16 29.26
N TYR A 235 9.12 -12.83 29.09
CA TYR A 235 9.04 -12.23 27.76
C TYR A 235 10.24 -12.59 26.89
N ILE A 236 11.45 -12.43 27.44
CA ILE A 236 12.71 -12.76 26.73
C ILE A 236 12.72 -14.24 26.34
N PHE A 237 12.31 -15.13 27.27
CA PHE A 237 12.19 -16.56 26.98
C PHE A 237 11.22 -16.83 25.83
N LYS A 238 9.99 -16.32 25.90
CA LYS A 238 8.96 -16.53 24.87
C LYS A 238 9.41 -15.99 23.51
N LEU A 239 9.98 -14.78 23.48
CA LEU A 239 10.51 -14.17 22.27
C LEU A 239 11.58 -15.05 21.61
N ALA A 240 12.49 -15.62 22.40
CA ALA A 240 13.53 -16.52 21.88
C ALA A 240 12.99 -17.84 21.32
N GLN A 241 11.77 -18.24 21.68
CA GLN A 241 11.11 -19.43 21.14
C GLN A 241 10.30 -19.13 19.88
N LEU A 242 9.93 -17.88 19.61
CA LEU A 242 9.12 -17.54 18.45
C LEU A 242 9.93 -17.67 17.16
N HIS A 243 9.36 -18.40 16.20
CA HIS A 243 9.93 -18.58 14.87
C HIS A 243 9.02 -17.93 13.82
N SER A 244 9.54 -16.92 13.11
CA SER A 244 8.75 -16.12 12.16
C SER A 244 8.15 -16.94 11.01
N ASN A 245 8.87 -17.97 10.53
CA ASN A 245 8.38 -18.91 9.53
C ASN A 245 7.19 -19.74 10.03
N ILE A 246 7.28 -20.32 11.24
CA ILE A 246 6.18 -21.10 11.82
C ILE A 246 4.94 -20.24 11.99
N ILE A 247 5.12 -19.00 12.48
CA ILE A 247 4.01 -18.04 12.67
C ILE A 247 3.34 -17.71 11.34
N PHE A 248 4.11 -17.56 10.25
CA PHE A 248 3.55 -17.27 8.94
C PHE A 248 2.85 -18.47 8.30
N GLU A 249 3.49 -19.63 8.33
CA GLU A 249 2.98 -20.85 7.73
C GLU A 249 1.62 -21.23 8.31
N ASN A 250 1.47 -21.02 9.63
CA ASN A 250 0.23 -21.24 10.37
C ASN A 250 -0.69 -20.01 10.44
N GLU A 251 -0.36 -18.91 9.76
CA GLU A 251 -1.21 -17.70 9.66
C GLU A 251 -1.62 -17.09 11.02
N TYR A 252 -0.82 -17.30 12.08
CA TYR A 252 -1.21 -16.91 13.44
C TYR A 252 -1.42 -15.40 13.60
N VAL A 253 -0.73 -14.58 12.79
CA VAL A 253 -0.91 -13.11 12.83
C VAL A 253 -2.17 -12.70 12.07
N GLU A 254 -2.47 -13.32 10.95
CA GLU A 254 -3.71 -13.13 10.21
C GLU A 254 -4.91 -13.55 11.04
N GLU A 255 -4.87 -14.74 11.66
CA GLU A 255 -5.88 -15.22 12.59
C GLU A 255 -6.04 -14.30 13.80
N PHE A 256 -4.93 -13.74 14.31
CA PHE A 256 -4.97 -12.72 15.36
C PHE A 256 -5.74 -11.47 14.91
N ILE A 257 -5.47 -10.95 13.72
CA ILE A 257 -6.17 -9.77 13.18
C ILE A 257 -7.65 -10.10 12.89
N ASP A 258 -7.96 -11.29 12.39
CA ASP A 258 -9.34 -11.76 12.19
C ASP A 258 -10.09 -11.90 13.52
N ALA A 259 -9.42 -12.40 14.56
CA ALA A 259 -9.96 -12.44 15.91
C ALA A 259 -10.25 -11.03 16.45
N LEU A 260 -9.38 -10.05 16.18
CA LEU A 260 -9.67 -8.64 16.48
C LEU A 260 -10.90 -8.16 15.70
N ALA A 261 -10.98 -8.46 14.40
CA ALA A 261 -12.09 -8.04 13.55
C ALA A 261 -13.45 -8.63 13.99
N SER A 262 -13.44 -9.79 14.64
CA SER A 262 -14.64 -10.39 15.24
C SER A 262 -15.18 -9.60 16.44
N ARG A 263 -14.33 -8.81 17.12
CA ARG A 263 -14.68 -8.06 18.34
C ARG A 263 -14.75 -6.55 18.11
N LEU A 264 -14.00 -6.05 17.13
CA LEU A 264 -13.79 -4.64 16.88
C LEU A 264 -14.20 -4.29 15.46
N LYS A 265 -14.88 -3.17 15.30
CA LYS A 265 -15.11 -2.57 13.98
C LYS A 265 -14.00 -1.57 13.70
N PHE A 266 -12.98 -1.98 12.95
CA PHE A 266 -11.90 -1.09 12.51
C PHE A 266 -11.82 -1.01 10.99
N ASN A 267 -11.28 0.11 10.51
CA ASN A 267 -11.04 0.37 9.09
C ASN A 267 -9.60 0.02 8.70
N THR A 268 -8.67 0.19 9.64
CA THR A 268 -7.24 0.13 9.34
C THR A 268 -6.46 -0.45 10.52
N VAL A 269 -5.46 -1.27 10.21
CA VAL A 269 -4.48 -1.81 11.16
C VAL A 269 -3.13 -1.20 10.85
N PHE A 270 -2.49 -0.59 11.83
CA PHE A 270 -1.15 -0.04 11.74
C PHE A 270 -0.17 -0.97 12.45
N ILE A 271 0.89 -1.36 11.75
CA ILE A 271 1.95 -2.22 12.26
C ILE A 271 3.21 -1.38 12.45
N ASP A 272 3.70 -1.25 13.68
CA ASP A 272 5.03 -0.71 13.97
C ASP A 272 6.05 -1.85 13.83
N THR A 273 6.81 -1.89 12.73
CA THR A 273 7.66 -3.05 12.42
C THR A 273 9.02 -2.98 13.13
N ARG A 274 9.85 -4.02 13.04
CA ARG A 274 11.27 -3.91 13.42
C ARG A 274 12.06 -3.07 12.40
N THR A 275 13.08 -2.31 12.83
CA THR A 275 13.98 -1.57 11.91
C THR A 275 15.05 -2.46 11.28
N GLY A 276 15.47 -2.12 10.07
CA GLY A 276 16.62 -2.74 9.40
C GLY A 276 16.28 -4.04 8.69
N ILE A 277 17.32 -4.71 8.19
CA ILE A 277 17.20 -5.91 7.36
C ILE A 277 17.17 -7.14 8.29
N ASN A 278 15.99 -7.49 8.78
CA ASN A 278 15.77 -8.67 9.63
C ASN A 278 14.44 -9.35 9.31
N GLN A 279 14.26 -10.58 9.78
CA GLN A 279 13.07 -11.39 9.49
C GLN A 279 11.79 -10.76 10.05
N TRP A 280 11.80 -10.27 11.29
CA TRP A 280 10.63 -9.65 11.93
C TRP A 280 10.20 -8.32 11.28
N GLY A 281 11.13 -7.61 10.65
CA GLY A 281 10.87 -6.41 9.86
C GLY A 281 10.33 -6.72 8.47
N ALA A 282 10.83 -7.79 7.83
CA ALA A 282 10.38 -8.25 6.52
C ALA A 282 8.98 -8.89 6.57
N PHE A 283 8.72 -9.68 7.61
CA PHE A 283 7.52 -10.49 7.81
C PHE A 283 6.21 -9.71 7.57
N PRO A 284 5.92 -8.58 8.25
CA PRO A 284 4.66 -7.88 8.05
C PRO A 284 4.59 -7.17 6.69
N LEU A 285 5.74 -6.74 6.15
CA LEU A 285 5.83 -6.08 4.85
C LEU A 285 5.49 -7.04 3.71
N LEU A 286 6.09 -8.23 3.74
CA LEU A 286 5.96 -9.21 2.67
C LEU A 286 4.73 -10.11 2.84
N GLY A 287 4.33 -10.40 4.08
CA GLY A 287 3.23 -11.32 4.36
C GLY A 287 1.85 -10.74 4.10
N PHE A 288 1.58 -9.53 4.58
CA PHE A 288 0.19 -9.02 4.61
C PHE A 288 0.04 -7.49 4.54
N ALA A 289 1.07 -6.74 4.15
CA ALA A 289 0.94 -5.29 4.00
C ALA A 289 0.09 -4.91 2.79
N ASP A 290 -0.93 -4.10 3.04
CA ASP A 290 -1.75 -3.45 2.02
C ASP A 290 -1.13 -2.15 1.50
N GLN A 291 -0.36 -1.49 2.35
CA GLN A 291 0.39 -0.25 2.09
C GLN A 291 1.58 -0.18 3.04
N ILE A 292 2.70 0.42 2.60
CA ILE A 292 3.91 0.56 3.41
C ILE A 292 4.29 2.04 3.55
N VAL A 293 4.52 2.48 4.78
CA VAL A 293 5.05 3.81 5.11
C VAL A 293 6.52 3.67 5.46
N LEU A 294 7.37 4.21 4.61
CA LEU A 294 8.82 4.21 4.76
C LEU A 294 9.26 5.52 5.40
N VAL A 295 9.92 5.44 6.56
CA VAL A 295 10.43 6.61 7.29
C VAL A 295 11.96 6.60 7.27
N ALA A 296 12.59 7.71 6.90
CA ALA A 296 14.03 7.81 6.77
C ALA A 296 14.56 9.15 7.28
N TYR A 297 15.74 9.14 7.90
CA TYR A 297 16.49 10.37 8.17
C TYR A 297 17.33 10.74 6.93
N PRO A 298 17.48 12.03 6.55
CA PRO A 298 18.19 12.41 5.34
C PRO A 298 19.70 12.29 5.49
N ASN A 299 20.22 11.07 5.30
CA ASN A 299 21.64 10.76 5.20
C ASN A 299 21.87 9.62 4.20
N GLU A 300 23.14 9.41 3.82
CA GLU A 300 23.53 8.39 2.84
C GLU A 300 23.13 6.96 3.28
N GLU A 301 23.32 6.62 4.56
CA GLU A 301 23.00 5.27 5.07
C GLU A 301 21.51 4.92 4.90
N ASN A 302 20.61 5.87 5.19
CA ASN A 302 19.17 5.65 5.03
C ASN A 302 18.79 5.61 3.56
N VAL A 303 19.36 6.46 2.72
CA VAL A 303 19.06 6.46 1.27
C VAL A 303 19.49 5.15 0.62
N GLU A 304 20.71 4.68 0.89
CA GLU A 304 21.22 3.41 0.37
C GLU A 304 20.36 2.24 0.87
N GLY A 305 20.17 2.14 2.19
CA GLY A 305 19.39 1.06 2.78
C GLY A 305 17.95 1.03 2.31
N LEU A 306 17.30 2.19 2.19
CA LEU A 306 15.91 2.27 1.76
C LEU A 306 15.75 2.01 0.25
N THR A 307 16.69 2.46 -0.58
CA THR A 307 16.68 2.16 -2.02
C THR A 307 16.72 0.65 -2.25
N ASN A 308 17.60 -0.06 -1.55
CA ASN A 308 17.67 -1.52 -1.63
C ASN A 308 16.35 -2.19 -1.19
N ILE A 309 15.73 -1.72 -0.10
CA ILE A 309 14.44 -2.27 0.36
C ILE A 309 13.31 -2.00 -0.64
N ILE A 310 13.27 -0.81 -1.23
CA ILE A 310 12.28 -0.45 -2.24
C ILE A 310 12.42 -1.34 -3.47
N GLU A 311 13.66 -1.57 -3.96
CA GLU A 311 13.92 -2.46 -5.09
C GLU A 311 13.43 -3.89 -4.80
N LEU A 312 13.66 -4.41 -3.58
CA LEU A 312 13.15 -5.72 -3.16
C LEU A 312 11.62 -5.75 -3.06
N MET A 313 11.00 -4.70 -2.51
CA MET A 313 9.54 -4.57 -2.44
C MET A 313 8.91 -4.56 -3.84
N GLN A 314 9.46 -3.80 -4.77
CA GLN A 314 9.01 -3.75 -6.17
C GLN A 314 9.15 -5.11 -6.84
N LYS A 315 10.19 -5.89 -6.52
CA LYS A 315 10.38 -7.26 -7.03
C LYS A 315 9.23 -8.20 -6.68
N VAL A 316 8.55 -7.97 -5.56
CA VAL A 316 7.39 -8.76 -5.12
C VAL A 316 6.04 -8.03 -5.31
N GLY A 317 6.05 -6.96 -6.11
CA GLY A 317 4.84 -6.20 -6.45
C GLY A 317 4.25 -5.39 -5.31
N LEU A 318 5.05 -5.05 -4.29
CA LEU A 318 4.67 -4.17 -3.18
C LEU A 318 4.91 -2.70 -3.56
N ASP A 319 4.18 -2.20 -4.55
CA ASP A 319 4.36 -0.86 -5.11
C ASP A 319 3.56 0.22 -4.36
N ASN A 320 2.66 -0.17 -3.44
CA ASN A 320 1.85 0.76 -2.67
C ASN A 320 2.62 1.23 -1.42
N TYR A 321 3.62 2.09 -1.62
CA TYR A 321 4.37 2.67 -0.52
C TYR A 321 4.47 4.20 -0.59
N VAL A 322 4.82 4.81 0.53
CA VAL A 322 5.09 6.25 0.69
C VAL A 322 6.38 6.44 1.44
N VAL A 323 7.19 7.42 1.05
CA VAL A 323 8.43 7.78 1.76
C VAL A 323 8.25 9.10 2.48
N ALA A 324 8.60 9.14 3.77
CA ALA A 324 8.65 10.32 4.60
C ALA A 324 10.09 10.56 5.08
N MET A 325 10.69 11.68 4.66
CA MET A 325 11.94 12.14 5.24
C MET A 325 11.64 12.78 6.59
N SER A 326 12.33 12.39 7.64
CA SER A 326 11.97 12.70 9.02
C SER A 326 13.18 13.12 9.85
N LYS A 327 12.92 13.86 10.92
CA LYS A 327 13.90 14.34 11.91
C LYS A 327 14.99 15.27 11.36
N PHE A 328 14.74 15.97 10.26
CA PHE A 328 15.64 17.05 9.82
C PHE A 328 15.32 18.37 10.53
N GLU A 329 16.26 19.31 10.56
CA GLU A 329 16.03 20.64 11.12
C GLU A 329 14.93 21.36 10.32
N ASP A 330 13.87 21.83 10.98
CA ASP A 330 12.71 22.46 10.32
C ASP A 330 12.98 23.93 9.91
N ASP A 331 14.17 24.16 9.35
CA ASP A 331 14.60 25.41 8.75
C ASP A 331 14.84 25.21 7.23
N ASP A 332 14.98 26.30 6.47
CA ASP A 332 15.14 26.23 5.02
C ASP A 332 16.33 25.36 4.62
N LYS A 333 17.40 25.35 5.42
CA LYS A 333 18.60 24.57 5.16
C LYS A 333 18.32 23.07 5.35
N GLY A 334 17.72 22.67 6.47
CA GLY A 334 17.39 21.28 6.76
C GLY A 334 16.35 20.72 5.78
N ILE A 335 15.36 21.52 5.38
CA ILE A 335 14.39 21.15 4.34
C ILE A 335 15.09 20.90 2.99
N ASN A 336 16.00 21.78 2.59
CA ASN A 336 16.73 21.63 1.32
C ASN A 336 17.63 20.39 1.32
N ILE A 337 18.32 20.12 2.43
CA ILE A 337 19.11 18.89 2.60
C ILE A 337 18.19 17.66 2.51
N ALA A 338 17.05 17.68 3.20
CA ALA A 338 16.11 16.57 3.16
C ALA A 338 15.55 16.30 1.76
N LYS A 339 15.28 17.35 0.97
CA LYS A 339 14.89 17.24 -0.44
C LYS A 339 16.01 16.64 -1.30
N GLU A 340 17.24 17.09 -1.12
CA GLU A 340 18.40 16.55 -1.86
C GLU A 340 18.53 15.04 -1.64
N TYR A 341 18.45 14.57 -0.39
CA TYR A 341 18.49 13.14 -0.09
C TYR A 341 17.25 12.40 -0.57
N PHE A 342 16.08 13.03 -0.55
CA PHE A 342 14.86 12.44 -1.12
C PHE A 342 14.99 12.21 -2.62
N ASP A 343 15.54 13.18 -3.35
CA ASP A 343 15.74 13.08 -4.81
C ASP A 343 16.82 12.04 -5.21
N LYS A 344 17.66 11.59 -4.27
CA LYS A 344 18.60 10.47 -4.48
C LYS A 344 17.93 9.10 -4.48
N LEU A 345 16.71 8.97 -3.93
CA LEU A 345 15.98 7.71 -3.97
C LEU A 345 15.53 7.40 -5.40
N LYS A 346 15.89 6.22 -5.91
CA LYS A 346 15.53 5.82 -7.27
C LYS A 346 14.04 5.54 -7.41
N ASP A 347 13.49 5.90 -8.57
CA ASP A 347 12.13 5.55 -9.02
C ASP A 347 10.99 5.98 -8.09
N ILE A 348 11.20 6.99 -7.24
CA ILE A 348 10.16 7.57 -6.39
C ILE A 348 9.27 8.52 -7.21
N LYS A 349 8.01 8.11 -7.45
CA LYS A 349 6.98 8.92 -8.14
C LYS A 349 6.12 9.75 -7.18
N GLN A 350 6.70 10.27 -6.10
CA GLN A 350 6.01 10.99 -5.04
C GLN A 350 6.59 12.41 -4.86
N GLU A 351 5.76 13.36 -4.40
CA GLU A 351 6.25 14.67 -3.94
C GLU A 351 6.95 14.56 -2.58
N PHE A 352 7.97 15.40 -2.37
CA PHE A 352 8.71 15.45 -1.12
C PHE A 352 7.77 15.58 0.08
N LEU A 353 7.88 14.63 1.01
CA LEU A 353 7.16 14.64 2.28
C LEU A 353 8.17 14.67 3.40
N GLY A 354 8.20 15.81 4.09
CA GLY A 354 9.13 16.06 5.19
C GLY A 354 8.41 16.15 6.53
N ILE A 355 9.01 15.55 7.57
CA ILE A 355 8.62 15.64 8.97
C ILE A 355 9.80 16.25 9.74
N GLY A 356 9.71 17.54 10.05
CA GLY A 356 10.74 18.26 10.80
C GLY A 356 10.99 17.66 12.19
N TYR A 357 12.20 17.86 12.70
CA TYR A 357 12.62 17.44 14.03
C TYR A 357 11.94 18.31 15.08
N MET A 358 11.23 17.67 16.00
CA MET A 358 10.70 18.33 17.19
C MET A 358 11.67 18.10 18.36
N SER A 359 12.29 19.17 18.83
CA SER A 359 13.44 19.13 19.75
C SER A 359 13.10 19.05 21.25
N SER A 360 11.83 19.03 21.65
CA SER A 360 11.43 18.98 23.07
C SER A 360 11.68 17.60 23.71
N ALA A 361 12.96 17.27 23.94
CA ALA A 361 13.56 16.14 24.65
C ALA A 361 12.62 14.96 25.04
N ASP A 362 12.82 13.80 24.39
CA ASP A 362 12.37 12.46 24.80
C ASP A 362 10.89 12.32 25.19
N MET A 363 10.04 12.25 24.18
CA MET A 363 8.57 12.03 24.11
C MET A 363 8.03 10.79 24.90
N ILE A 364 8.61 10.45 26.06
CA ILE A 364 8.25 9.35 26.94
C ILE A 364 6.86 9.60 27.54
N GLY A 365 5.93 8.71 27.23
CA GLY A 365 4.67 8.56 27.96
C GLY A 365 3.60 9.62 27.69
N LYS A 366 3.76 10.46 26.67
CA LYS A 366 2.69 11.35 26.21
C LYS A 366 2.15 10.84 24.87
N TYR A 367 0.84 10.61 24.80
CA TYR A 367 0.10 10.40 23.55
C TYR A 367 -1.32 10.94 23.76
N PRO A 368 -1.88 11.71 22.80
CA PRO A 368 -1.32 12.11 21.51
C PRO A 368 -0.43 13.36 21.69
N PHE A 369 0.41 13.69 20.70
CA PHE A 369 1.19 14.93 20.74
C PHE A 369 0.53 15.97 19.83
N LEU A 370 -0.02 17.03 20.42
CA LEU A 370 -0.86 18.00 19.69
C LEU A 370 -0.10 19.21 19.15
N ASP A 371 1.18 19.38 19.52
CA ASP A 371 1.93 20.63 19.32
C ASP A 371 2.32 20.87 17.85
N ASN A 372 2.39 19.83 17.00
CA ASN A 372 2.57 19.96 15.55
C ASN A 372 2.02 18.74 14.79
N LEU A 373 0.79 18.84 14.28
CA LEU A 373 0.11 17.78 13.54
C LEU A 373 0.24 17.91 12.01
N GLU A 374 0.69 19.06 11.50
CA GLU A 374 0.63 19.35 10.06
C GLU A 374 1.43 18.35 9.20
N PRO A 375 2.70 18.01 9.52
CA PRO A 375 3.47 17.05 8.70
C PRO A 375 2.83 15.65 8.69
N TYR A 376 2.23 15.25 9.82
CA TYR A 376 1.56 13.96 9.97
C TYR A 376 0.20 13.93 9.28
N LYS A 377 -0.49 15.08 9.20
CA LYS A 377 -1.67 15.23 8.37
C LYS A 377 -1.34 14.97 6.91
N ALA A 378 -0.18 15.43 6.44
CA ALA A 378 0.22 15.13 5.08
C ALA A 378 0.38 13.63 4.81
N LEU A 379 1.05 12.93 5.72
CA LEU A 379 1.18 11.47 5.63
C LEU A 379 -0.18 10.75 5.73
N SER A 380 -1.07 11.22 6.61
CA SER A 380 -2.44 10.72 6.79
C SER A 380 -3.30 10.88 5.53
N ASP A 381 -3.20 12.02 4.85
CA ASP A 381 -3.92 12.26 3.60
C ASP A 381 -3.42 11.29 2.50
N TYR A 382 -2.10 11.05 2.43
CA TYR A 382 -1.51 10.09 1.47
C TYR A 382 -2.01 8.66 1.69
N ILE A 383 -2.18 8.26 2.95
CA ILE A 383 -2.77 6.96 3.32
C ILE A 383 -4.24 6.89 2.89
N SER A 384 -5.01 7.93 3.21
CA SER A 384 -6.44 8.01 2.85
C SER A 384 -6.65 8.00 1.33
N GLU A 385 -5.74 8.62 0.59
CA GLU A 385 -5.70 8.61 -0.86
C GLU A 385 -5.58 7.18 -1.41
N SER A 386 -4.67 6.37 -0.87
CA SER A 386 -4.49 4.98 -1.32
C SER A 386 -5.77 4.13 -1.15
N GLU A 387 -6.52 4.34 -0.06
CA GLU A 387 -7.82 3.67 0.13
C GLU A 387 -8.83 4.08 -0.94
N ILE A 388 -8.84 5.37 -1.32
CA ILE A 388 -9.72 5.88 -2.38
C ILE A 388 -9.29 5.34 -3.75
N VAL A 389 -7.99 5.16 -4.00
CA VAL A 389 -7.51 4.47 -5.21
C VAL A 389 -8.06 3.05 -5.27
N LYS A 390 -7.90 2.26 -4.19
CA LYS A 390 -8.41 0.88 -4.13
C LYS A 390 -9.91 0.84 -4.39
N PHE A 391 -10.66 1.77 -3.80
CA PHE A 391 -12.08 1.93 -4.09
C PHE A 391 -12.34 2.25 -5.56
N ASN A 392 -11.65 3.24 -6.13
CA ASN A 392 -11.81 3.68 -7.52
C ASN A 392 -11.49 2.54 -8.49
N VAL A 393 -10.44 1.75 -8.25
CA VAL A 393 -10.11 0.56 -9.05
C VAL A 393 -11.26 -0.46 -8.99
N LYS A 394 -11.79 -0.74 -7.80
CA LYS A 394 -12.93 -1.66 -7.59
C LYS A 394 -14.25 -1.12 -8.17
N PHE A 395 -14.42 0.19 -8.22
CA PHE A 395 -15.56 0.85 -8.83
C PHE A 395 -15.46 0.82 -10.36
N LEU A 396 -14.31 1.20 -10.90
CA LEU A 396 -14.02 1.22 -12.34
C LEU A 396 -14.14 -0.16 -12.99
N SER A 397 -13.85 -1.24 -12.25
CA SER A 397 -14.05 -2.61 -12.76
C SER A 397 -15.52 -3.01 -12.91
N LYS A 398 -16.45 -2.26 -12.31
CA LYS A 398 -17.89 -2.54 -12.33
C LYS A 398 -18.71 -1.63 -13.25
N VAL A 399 -18.10 -0.60 -13.83
CA VAL A 399 -18.80 0.43 -14.62
C VAL A 399 -18.24 0.57 -16.02
N ASN A 400 -19.08 0.96 -16.98
CA ASN A 400 -18.63 1.26 -18.35
C ASN A 400 -18.00 2.66 -18.41
N VAL A 401 -16.69 2.73 -18.14
CA VAL A 401 -15.96 4.00 -18.03
C VAL A 401 -16.05 4.86 -19.29
N VAL A 402 -16.07 4.25 -20.48
CA VAL A 402 -16.17 4.98 -21.76
C VAL A 402 -17.48 5.76 -21.86
N GLU A 403 -18.57 5.21 -21.31
CA GLU A 403 -19.88 5.84 -21.33
C GLU A 403 -19.95 7.02 -20.37
N ILE A 404 -19.37 6.86 -19.18
CA ILE A 404 -19.20 7.94 -18.19
C ILE A 404 -18.38 9.08 -18.80
N LEU A 405 -17.21 8.79 -19.37
CA LEU A 405 -16.34 9.81 -19.96
C LEU A 405 -16.99 10.51 -21.16
N LYS A 406 -17.75 9.79 -22.00
CA LYS A 406 -18.51 10.39 -23.11
C LYS A 406 -19.64 11.31 -22.61
N HIS A 407 -20.30 10.94 -21.53
CA HIS A 407 -21.32 11.78 -20.90
C HIS A 407 -20.69 13.05 -20.36
N ILE A 408 -19.62 12.91 -19.57
CA ILE A 408 -18.82 14.03 -19.06
C ILE A 408 -18.41 14.95 -20.22
N LYS A 409 -17.79 14.43 -21.29
CA LYS A 409 -17.37 15.21 -22.46
C LYS A 409 -18.51 16.02 -23.11
N ARG A 410 -19.71 15.44 -23.26
CA ARG A 410 -20.86 16.17 -23.80
C ARG A 410 -21.23 17.39 -22.94
N CYS A 411 -21.16 17.24 -21.63
CA CYS A 411 -21.39 18.34 -20.69
C CYS A 411 -20.31 19.43 -20.85
N PHE A 412 -19.04 19.04 -21.03
CA PHE A 412 -17.96 19.98 -21.28
C PHE A 412 -18.15 20.77 -22.60
N SER A 413 -18.60 20.12 -23.68
CA SER A 413 -18.89 20.82 -24.95
C SER A 413 -20.02 21.83 -24.79
N ASN A 414 -21.06 21.48 -24.02
CA ASN A 414 -22.17 22.40 -23.73
C ASN A 414 -21.70 23.60 -22.87
N ALA A 415 -20.83 23.40 -21.88
CA ALA A 415 -20.26 24.50 -21.09
C ALA A 415 -19.38 25.42 -21.94
N GLU A 416 -18.61 24.87 -22.89
CA GLU A 416 -17.81 25.65 -23.84
C GLU A 416 -18.68 26.49 -24.79
N ASP A 417 -19.90 26.03 -25.10
CA ASP A 417 -20.88 26.76 -25.89
C ASP A 417 -21.67 27.78 -25.06
N ILE A 418 -22.00 27.50 -23.79
CA ILE A 418 -22.58 28.46 -22.84
C ILE A 418 -21.63 29.65 -22.61
N ILE A 419 -20.33 29.38 -22.45
CA ILE A 419 -19.29 30.42 -22.28
C ILE A 419 -19.08 31.24 -23.56
N LYS A 420 -19.42 30.70 -24.75
CA LYS A 420 -19.41 31.48 -26.00
C LYS A 420 -20.68 32.33 -26.15
N ASP A 421 -21.83 31.86 -25.64
CA ASP A 421 -23.14 32.49 -25.85
C ASP A 421 -23.43 33.62 -24.84
N GLU A 422 -22.99 33.47 -23.58
CA GLU A 422 -23.07 34.54 -22.59
C GLU A 422 -21.78 35.39 -22.57
N THR A 423 -21.84 36.53 -23.28
CA THR A 423 -21.12 37.78 -22.99
C THR A 423 -19.71 38.05 -23.56
N LEU A 424 -19.53 37.84 -24.87
CA LEU A 424 -18.52 38.59 -25.64
C LEU A 424 -18.78 40.12 -25.72
N LYS A 425 -19.86 40.64 -25.10
CA LYS A 425 -20.25 42.07 -25.16
C LYS A 425 -20.45 42.77 -23.82
N THR A 426 -20.54 42.07 -22.70
CA THR A 426 -20.93 42.68 -21.41
C THR A 426 -19.86 42.59 -20.32
N ASP A 427 -18.92 41.64 -20.41
CA ASP A 427 -17.96 41.36 -19.35
C ASP A 427 -16.63 42.13 -19.42
N ILE A 428 -16.33 42.82 -20.52
CA ILE A 428 -15.10 43.63 -20.65
C ILE A 428 -15.04 44.77 -19.60
N SER A 429 -16.19 45.17 -19.02
CA SER A 429 -16.24 46.22 -17.98
C SER A 429 -16.17 45.69 -16.54
N LEU A 430 -16.49 44.41 -16.29
CA LEU A 430 -16.49 43.79 -14.95
C LEU A 430 -15.26 42.89 -14.69
N LEU A 431 -14.54 42.47 -15.75
CA LEU A 431 -13.40 41.54 -15.68
C LEU A 431 -12.07 42.12 -15.14
N LYS A 432 -12.00 43.42 -14.83
CA LYS A 432 -10.78 44.02 -14.23
C LYS A 432 -10.44 43.53 -12.82
N LYS A 433 -11.25 42.66 -12.21
CA LYS A 433 -11.01 42.11 -10.85
C LYS A 433 -10.56 40.64 -10.83
N GLY A 434 -10.39 39.98 -11.97
CA GLY A 434 -10.12 38.52 -12.03
C GLY A 434 -8.91 38.06 -12.85
N GLU A 435 -8.19 38.96 -13.52
CA GLU A 435 -6.95 38.60 -14.21
C GLU A 435 -5.82 38.46 -13.17
N GLN A 436 -5.49 37.22 -12.78
CA GLN A 436 -4.20 36.97 -12.13
C GLN A 436 -3.14 36.84 -13.22
N GLU A 437 -2.33 37.88 -13.40
CA GLU A 437 -1.09 37.79 -14.18
C GLU A 437 -0.11 36.89 -13.42
N ALA A 438 0.17 35.69 -13.96
CA ALA A 438 1.21 34.82 -13.42
C ALA A 438 2.50 34.95 -14.24
N GLU A 439 3.64 35.04 -13.55
CA GLU A 439 4.94 34.81 -14.18
C GLU A 439 5.00 33.35 -14.70
N LEU A 440 5.61 33.14 -15.88
CA LEU A 440 5.80 31.82 -16.51
C LEU A 440 6.81 30.92 -15.76
N THR A 441 6.80 30.94 -14.42
CA THR A 441 7.55 29.98 -13.59
C THR A 441 6.71 28.72 -13.39
N GLU A 442 7.38 27.57 -13.27
CA GLU A 442 6.72 26.27 -13.04
C GLU A 442 5.79 26.33 -11.81
N GLU A 443 6.27 26.91 -10.71
CA GLU A 443 5.49 27.02 -9.46
C GLU A 443 4.34 28.03 -9.56
N GLY A 444 4.53 29.15 -10.28
CA GLY A 444 3.49 30.17 -10.46
C GLY A 444 2.30 29.67 -11.28
N ILE A 445 2.58 28.97 -12.39
CA ILE A 445 1.54 28.34 -13.22
C ILE A 445 0.90 27.17 -12.47
N ARG A 446 1.69 26.35 -11.76
CA ARG A 446 1.17 25.25 -10.94
C ARG A 446 0.15 25.78 -9.94
N LYS A 447 0.49 26.81 -9.16
CA LYS A 447 -0.44 27.41 -8.18
C LYS A 447 -1.72 27.95 -8.83
N LEU A 448 -1.61 28.59 -9.99
CA LEU A 448 -2.77 29.12 -10.73
C LEU A 448 -3.71 28.03 -11.25
N VAL A 449 -3.15 26.92 -11.77
CA VAL A 449 -3.93 25.74 -12.20
C VAL A 449 -4.77 25.21 -11.03
N MET A 450 -4.18 25.18 -9.85
CA MET A 450 -4.81 24.66 -8.62
C MET A 450 -5.97 25.54 -8.20
N GLU A 451 -5.78 26.87 -8.21
CA GLU A 451 -6.83 27.84 -7.89
C GLU A 451 -7.99 27.81 -8.91
N LEU A 452 -7.69 27.60 -10.20
CA LEU A 452 -8.71 27.51 -11.24
C LEU A 452 -9.51 26.19 -11.20
N LEU A 453 -8.86 25.07 -10.85
CA LEU A 453 -9.52 23.78 -10.62
C LEU A 453 -10.37 23.78 -9.34
N ASP A 454 -10.12 24.64 -8.37
CA ASP A 454 -10.93 24.77 -7.14
C ASP A 454 -12.21 25.62 -7.35
N SER A 455 -12.44 26.14 -8.57
CA SER A 455 -13.48 27.13 -8.85
C SER A 455 -14.84 26.54 -9.29
N SER A 456 -15.87 27.39 -9.33
CA SER A 456 -17.30 27.13 -9.63
C SER A 456 -17.63 26.28 -10.86
N ILE A 457 -16.65 26.02 -11.73
CA ILE A 457 -16.74 25.14 -12.90
C ILE A 457 -17.22 23.73 -12.49
N PHE A 458 -16.92 23.29 -11.26
CA PHE A 458 -17.34 21.98 -10.74
C PHE A 458 -18.79 21.84 -10.33
N ASN A 459 -19.54 22.94 -10.16
CA ASN A 459 -20.98 22.86 -9.90
C ASN A 459 -21.73 22.30 -11.12
N GLU A 460 -21.42 22.81 -12.31
CA GLU A 460 -22.04 22.37 -13.58
C GLU A 460 -21.72 20.90 -13.89
N TYR A 461 -20.52 20.42 -13.53
CA TYR A 461 -20.15 19.00 -13.66
C TYR A 461 -20.97 18.09 -12.74
N ILE A 462 -21.30 18.57 -11.54
CA ILE A 462 -22.08 17.80 -10.56
C ILE A 462 -23.53 17.72 -10.95
N ASP A 463 -24.13 18.85 -11.34
CA ASP A 463 -25.53 18.90 -11.73
C ASP A 463 -25.79 17.97 -12.92
N ALA A 464 -24.91 17.97 -13.93
CA ALA A 464 -25.01 17.07 -15.07
C ALA A 464 -24.82 15.58 -14.72
N ILE A 465 -24.06 15.27 -13.68
CA ILE A 465 -23.84 13.88 -13.21
C ILE A 465 -25.00 13.41 -12.32
N LEU A 466 -25.60 14.31 -11.53
CA LEU A 466 -26.81 14.05 -10.74
C LEU A 466 -28.03 13.78 -11.64
N GLU A 467 -28.08 14.36 -12.83
CA GLU A 467 -29.10 14.06 -13.85
C GLU A 467 -28.98 12.65 -14.44
N SER A 468 -27.80 12.02 -14.36
CA SER A 468 -27.57 10.64 -14.82
C SER A 468 -27.96 9.62 -13.75
N LYS A 469 -29.17 9.08 -13.85
CA LYS A 469 -29.74 8.09 -12.90
C LYS A 469 -28.85 6.86 -12.66
N ASP A 470 -28.11 6.42 -13.67
CA ASP A 470 -27.26 5.22 -13.59
C ASP A 470 -25.97 5.48 -12.80
N ILE A 471 -25.37 6.66 -12.94
CA ILE A 471 -24.17 7.06 -12.20
C ILE A 471 -24.53 7.36 -10.73
N PHE A 472 -25.64 8.06 -10.52
CA PHE A 472 -26.13 8.40 -9.18
C PHE A 472 -26.45 7.16 -8.33
N LYS A 473 -27.11 6.15 -8.92
CA LYS A 473 -27.47 4.89 -8.23
C LYS A 473 -26.25 4.07 -7.78
N CYS A 474 -25.14 4.17 -8.51
CA CYS A 474 -23.87 3.51 -8.15
C CYS A 474 -23.10 4.30 -7.07
N LEU A 475 -23.17 5.63 -7.06
CA LEU A 475 -22.53 6.49 -6.07
C LEU A 475 -23.30 6.52 -4.72
N SER A 476 -24.63 6.37 -4.74
CA SER A 476 -25.49 6.43 -3.54
C SER A 476 -25.39 5.18 -2.64
N ASN A 477 -25.01 4.02 -3.18
CA ASN A 477 -24.89 2.75 -2.43
C ASN A 477 -23.60 2.64 -1.59
N VAL A 478 -22.81 3.72 -1.49
CA VAL A 478 -21.45 3.72 -0.93
C VAL A 478 -21.40 4.16 0.55
N ASN A 479 -22.51 4.64 1.12
CA ASN A 479 -22.57 4.87 2.57
C ASN A 479 -22.99 3.58 3.26
N GLY A 480 -22.04 2.94 3.95
CA GLY A 480 -22.30 1.81 4.82
C GLY A 480 -23.27 2.17 5.94
N SER A 481 -24.56 1.96 5.70
CA SER A 481 -25.52 1.57 6.72
C SER A 481 -26.08 0.23 6.28
N SER A 482 -25.63 -0.81 6.97
CA SER A 482 -26.28 -2.12 6.97
C SER A 482 -27.72 -1.96 7.46
N GLY A 483 -28.66 -1.80 6.54
CA GLY A 483 -30.09 -1.88 6.79
C GLY A 483 -30.63 -3.11 6.09
N SER A 484 -31.08 -4.07 6.87
CA SER A 484 -31.76 -5.30 6.49
C SER A 484 -32.78 -5.12 5.36
N SER A 485 -32.69 -5.97 4.34
CA SER A 485 -33.71 -6.14 3.31
C SER A 485 -34.95 -6.84 3.87
N GLY A 486 -36.10 -6.17 3.79
CA GLY A 486 -37.43 -6.73 4.00
C GLY A 486 -38.48 -5.95 3.20
N SER A 487 -38.86 -6.50 2.04
CA SER A 487 -40.15 -6.41 1.32
C SER A 487 -40.82 -5.05 1.04
N THR A 488 -41.02 -4.78 -0.27
CA THR A 488 -42.20 -4.15 -0.93
C THR A 488 -42.91 -2.96 -0.29
N GLN A 489 -42.85 -1.79 -0.93
CA GLN A 489 -43.96 -1.19 -1.70
C GLN A 489 -43.55 0.19 -2.25
N THR A 490 -43.98 0.43 -3.48
CA THR A 490 -44.07 1.73 -4.16
C THR A 490 -45.05 2.64 -3.43
N GLU A 491 -44.65 3.87 -3.08
CA GLU A 491 -45.41 5.14 -3.26
C GLU A 491 -44.81 6.28 -2.42
N ASP A 492 -44.78 7.48 -3.04
CA ASP A 492 -44.80 8.83 -2.50
C ASP A 492 -43.93 9.22 -1.29
N ILE A 493 -42.86 10.01 -1.56
CA ILE A 493 -42.38 11.02 -0.61
C ILE A 493 -42.14 12.34 -1.36
N LYS A 494 -43.07 13.28 -1.14
CA LYS A 494 -42.92 14.72 -1.38
C LYS A 494 -41.94 15.33 -0.38
N GLU A 495 -41.20 16.32 -0.87
CA GLU A 495 -40.62 17.48 -0.17
C GLU A 495 -40.22 17.31 1.31
N GLY A 496 -38.91 17.17 1.52
CA GLY A 496 -38.24 17.41 2.80
C GLY A 496 -36.82 17.88 2.53
N VAL A 497 -36.58 19.18 2.65
CA VAL A 497 -35.27 19.84 2.57
C VAL A 497 -34.33 19.17 3.58
N ASN A 498 -33.21 18.60 3.11
CA ASN A 498 -32.30 17.82 3.95
C ASN A 498 -30.94 18.53 4.03
N GLU A 499 -30.61 19.06 5.20
CA GLU A 499 -29.46 19.93 5.56
C GLU A 499 -28.07 19.29 5.42
N ASN A 500 -27.93 18.16 4.70
CA ASN A 500 -26.66 17.44 4.49
C ASN A 500 -26.21 17.37 3.01
N LEU A 501 -26.90 18.08 2.11
CA LEU A 501 -26.55 18.13 0.69
C LEU A 501 -25.13 18.68 0.40
N PRO A 502 -24.65 19.76 1.06
CA PRO A 502 -23.38 20.40 0.71
C PRO A 502 -22.16 19.51 0.99
N ALA A 503 -22.18 18.77 2.10
CA ALA A 503 -21.10 17.86 2.47
C ALA A 503 -21.05 16.63 1.56
N ARG A 504 -22.21 16.13 1.12
CA ARG A 504 -22.30 15.00 0.18
C ARG A 504 -21.87 15.38 -1.24
N GLU A 505 -22.24 16.57 -1.72
CA GLU A 505 -21.78 17.08 -3.01
C GLU A 505 -20.26 17.24 -3.06
N CYS A 506 -19.64 17.76 -1.99
CA CYS A 506 -18.19 17.93 -1.91
C CYS A 506 -17.42 16.60 -2.05
N VAL A 507 -17.90 15.54 -1.39
CA VAL A 507 -17.30 14.20 -1.47
C VAL A 507 -17.46 13.57 -2.86
N ILE A 508 -18.57 13.84 -3.54
CA ILE A 508 -18.82 13.32 -4.89
C ILE A 508 -17.93 14.04 -5.93
N ARG A 509 -17.76 15.37 -5.81
CA ARG A 509 -16.85 16.19 -6.63
C ARG A 509 -15.44 15.63 -6.65
N GLN A 510 -14.90 15.40 -5.46
CA GLN A 510 -13.53 14.90 -5.33
C GLN A 510 -13.37 13.51 -5.95
N LYS A 511 -14.31 12.60 -5.69
CA LYS A 511 -14.24 11.22 -6.23
C LYS A 511 -14.27 11.15 -7.75
N ILE A 512 -14.97 12.07 -8.42
CA ILE A 512 -15.04 12.13 -9.89
C ILE A 512 -13.77 12.74 -10.48
N LEU A 513 -13.21 13.76 -9.84
CA LEU A 513 -11.88 14.27 -10.14
C LEU A 513 -10.81 13.18 -10.02
N ASP A 514 -10.87 12.39 -8.94
CA ASP A 514 -9.94 11.29 -8.70
C ASP A 514 -10.04 10.19 -9.77
N LEU A 515 -11.27 9.94 -10.25
CA LEU A 515 -11.57 9.01 -11.34
C LEU A 515 -10.98 9.49 -12.67
N PHE A 516 -11.05 10.80 -12.92
CA PHE A 516 -10.61 11.43 -14.16
C PHE A 516 -9.08 11.50 -14.27
N TRP A 517 -8.41 11.88 -13.19
CA TRP A 517 -6.95 12.08 -13.18
C TRP A 517 -6.14 10.82 -12.93
N GLY A 518 -6.82 9.70 -12.63
CA GLY A 518 -6.13 8.46 -12.35
C GLY A 518 -5.22 8.56 -11.12
N ILE A 519 -5.76 9.12 -10.01
CA ILE A 519 -5.25 9.08 -8.60
C ILE A 519 -4.72 10.44 -8.03
N ARG A 520 -5.52 11.14 -7.20
CA ARG A 520 -5.32 11.53 -5.77
C ARG A 520 -6.24 12.69 -5.30
N VAL A 521 -6.68 12.56 -4.05
CA VAL A 521 -7.88 13.11 -3.39
C VAL A 521 -7.73 14.55 -2.93
N SER A 522 -6.54 15.12 -3.01
CA SER A 522 -6.32 16.51 -2.63
C SER A 522 -5.94 17.33 -3.85
N PRO A 523 -6.70 18.38 -4.19
CA PRO A 523 -6.28 19.38 -5.16
C PRO A 523 -4.91 19.96 -4.83
N LYS A 524 -4.38 19.80 -3.60
CA LYS A 524 -3.07 20.31 -3.19
C LYS A 524 -1.88 19.40 -3.53
N ARG A 525 -2.08 18.17 -4.03
CA ARG A 525 -1.01 17.16 -4.22
C ARG A 525 -1.14 16.39 -5.52
N TYR A 526 -1.03 17.11 -6.64
CA TYR A 526 -0.87 16.47 -7.93
C TYR A 526 0.51 15.80 -8.02
N CYS A 527 0.60 14.65 -8.69
CA CYS A 527 1.89 14.05 -8.96
C CYS A 527 2.67 14.92 -9.96
N LYS A 528 4.00 14.98 -9.78
CA LYS A 528 4.91 15.73 -10.69
C LYS A 528 4.59 15.51 -12.18
N PRO A 529 4.31 14.28 -12.66
CA PRO A 529 3.98 14.05 -14.08
C PRO A 529 2.69 14.73 -14.57
N VAL A 530 1.61 14.74 -13.76
CA VAL A 530 0.33 15.34 -14.16
C VAL A 530 0.42 16.86 -14.17
N SER A 531 1.04 17.45 -13.15
CA SER A 531 1.31 18.90 -13.12
C SER A 531 2.20 19.33 -14.28
N PHE A 532 3.24 18.54 -14.59
CA PHE A 532 4.13 18.81 -15.70
C PHE A 532 3.43 18.69 -17.06
N TRP A 533 2.56 17.69 -17.24
CA TRP A 533 1.74 17.57 -18.44
C TRP A 533 0.81 18.77 -18.64
N PHE A 534 0.10 19.18 -17.58
CA PHE A 534 -0.77 20.36 -17.60
C PHE A 534 0.01 21.64 -17.93
N TYR A 535 1.18 21.81 -17.31
CA TYR A 535 2.08 22.91 -17.59
C TYR A 535 2.46 22.95 -19.07
N ASN A 536 2.87 21.82 -19.64
CA ASN A 536 3.26 21.74 -21.05
C ASN A 536 2.08 22.06 -21.98
N GLU A 537 0.87 21.60 -21.67
CA GLU A 537 -0.33 21.92 -22.45
C GLU A 537 -0.73 23.40 -22.35
N LEU A 538 -0.70 23.99 -21.15
CA LEU A 538 -0.93 25.43 -20.98
C LEU A 538 0.12 26.25 -21.72
N LYS A 539 1.39 25.86 -21.63
CA LYS A 539 2.50 26.51 -22.34
C LYS A 539 2.29 26.45 -23.85
N ASN A 540 1.95 25.28 -24.39
CA ASN A 540 1.66 25.12 -25.82
C ASN A 540 0.49 25.99 -26.28
N ILE A 541 -0.59 26.07 -25.48
CA ILE A 541 -1.73 26.95 -25.77
C ILE A 541 -1.28 28.41 -25.73
N CYS A 542 -0.60 28.86 -24.67
CA CYS A 542 -0.06 30.21 -24.54
C CYS A 542 0.84 30.60 -25.71
N GLU A 543 1.75 29.71 -26.14
CA GLU A 543 2.64 29.90 -27.29
C GLU A 543 1.87 30.00 -28.60
N SER A 544 0.81 29.19 -28.78
CA SER A 544 -0.07 29.25 -29.96
C SER A 544 -0.94 30.51 -30.02
N THR A 545 -1.27 31.10 -28.86
CA THR A 545 -2.11 32.31 -28.74
C THR A 545 -1.33 33.62 -28.75
N LYS A 546 0.01 33.60 -28.91
CA LYS A 546 0.83 34.83 -29.02
C LYS A 546 0.43 35.65 -30.26
N VAL A 547 -0.58 36.49 -30.08
CA VAL A 547 -0.75 37.75 -30.81
C VAL A 547 0.45 38.62 -30.43
N LYS A 548 1.13 39.13 -31.46
CA LYS A 548 2.28 40.04 -31.36
C LYS A 548 1.91 41.28 -30.52
N THR A 549 2.25 41.30 -29.25
CA THR A 549 2.40 42.55 -28.50
C THR A 549 3.71 42.50 -27.71
N SER A 550 4.55 43.46 -28.04
CA SER A 550 5.86 43.74 -27.45
C SER A 550 5.76 44.11 -25.98
N GLN A 551 6.79 43.72 -25.21
CA GLN A 551 7.13 44.15 -23.85
C GLN A 551 6.23 43.65 -22.71
N ASN A 552 6.18 42.33 -22.54
CA ASN A 552 6.42 41.58 -21.29
C ASN A 552 5.96 40.12 -21.53
N ASN A 553 6.79 39.15 -21.13
CA ASN A 553 6.48 37.71 -21.29
C ASN A 553 5.45 37.25 -20.23
N THR A 554 4.27 37.85 -20.20
CA THR A 554 3.16 37.45 -19.31
C THR A 554 2.04 36.81 -20.17
N CYS A 555 1.62 35.59 -19.81
CA CYS A 555 0.46 34.92 -20.45
C CYS A 555 -0.71 34.97 -19.47
N THR A 556 -1.84 35.52 -19.91
CA THR A 556 -3.08 35.55 -19.11
C THR A 556 -3.82 34.21 -19.27
N VAL A 557 -3.82 33.39 -18.22
CA VAL A 557 -4.56 32.12 -18.19
C VAL A 557 -6.00 32.39 -17.79
N ASN A 558 -6.96 31.85 -18.54
CA ASN A 558 -8.39 32.00 -18.26
C ASN A 558 -9.12 30.65 -18.16
N LYS A 559 -10.35 30.67 -17.65
CA LYS A 559 -11.19 29.46 -17.47
C LYS A 559 -11.41 28.67 -18.77
N SER A 560 -11.51 29.35 -19.93
CA SER A 560 -11.68 28.70 -21.24
C SER A 560 -10.46 27.86 -21.64
N MET A 561 -9.24 28.32 -21.33
CA MET A 561 -8.02 27.55 -21.58
C MET A 561 -7.97 26.26 -20.76
N VAL A 562 -8.37 26.32 -19.48
CA VAL A 562 -8.44 25.14 -18.60
C VAL A 562 -9.46 24.12 -19.12
N ILE A 563 -10.65 24.58 -19.52
CA ILE A 563 -11.70 23.72 -20.10
C ILE A 563 -11.20 23.00 -21.38
N LYS A 564 -10.44 23.68 -22.24
CA LYS A 564 -9.84 23.06 -23.43
C LYS A 564 -8.86 21.94 -23.10
N ILE A 565 -8.02 22.14 -22.09
CA ILE A 565 -7.06 21.11 -21.66
C ILE A 565 -7.80 19.91 -21.06
N LEU A 566 -8.84 20.15 -20.26
CA LEU A 566 -9.71 19.09 -19.72
C LEU A 566 -10.40 18.30 -20.84
N ASN A 567 -10.94 18.99 -21.85
CA ASN A 567 -11.53 18.35 -23.03
C ASN A 567 -10.52 17.50 -23.80
N LYS A 568 -9.30 18.01 -24.00
CA LYS A 568 -8.21 17.27 -24.64
C LYS A 568 -7.83 16.02 -23.83
N ALA A 569 -7.74 16.14 -22.50
CA ALA A 569 -7.48 15.01 -21.60
C ALA A 569 -8.57 13.93 -21.70
N LEU A 570 -9.86 14.35 -21.71
CA LEU A 570 -10.99 13.45 -21.89
C LEU A 570 -10.94 12.69 -23.21
N GLU A 571 -10.66 13.40 -24.30
CA GLU A 571 -10.55 12.79 -25.63
C GLU A 571 -9.45 11.73 -25.66
N MET A 572 -8.26 12.08 -25.15
CA MET A 572 -7.14 11.15 -25.06
C MET A 572 -7.49 9.89 -24.28
N GLU A 573 -8.16 10.04 -23.13
CA GLU A 573 -8.52 8.90 -22.27
C GLU A 573 -9.66 8.05 -22.85
N ILE A 574 -10.67 8.67 -23.48
CA ILE A 574 -11.74 7.97 -24.21
C ILE A 574 -11.13 7.14 -25.35
N ASP A 575 -10.27 7.75 -26.17
CA ASP A 575 -9.64 7.09 -27.31
C ASP A 575 -8.74 5.93 -26.88
N LYS A 576 -7.97 6.12 -25.80
CA LYS A 576 -7.13 5.08 -25.20
C LYS A 576 -7.96 3.86 -24.79
N ARG A 577 -9.09 4.09 -24.10
CA ARG A 577 -9.98 3.00 -23.60
C ARG A 577 -10.81 2.34 -24.70
N ILE A 578 -11.09 3.04 -25.81
CA ILE A 578 -11.72 2.43 -26.99
C ILE A 578 -10.71 1.53 -27.73
N LYS A 579 -9.48 2.02 -27.95
CA LYS A 579 -8.42 1.26 -28.62
C LYS A 579 -8.03 -0.02 -27.86
N SER A 580 -8.03 0.01 -26.53
CA SER A 580 -7.78 -1.20 -25.73
C SER A 580 -8.88 -2.26 -25.86
N LYS A 581 -10.15 -1.86 -26.06
CA LYS A 581 -11.28 -2.79 -26.33
C LYS A 581 -11.25 -3.36 -27.75
N GLU A 582 -10.75 -2.61 -28.74
CA GLU A 582 -10.67 -3.06 -30.13
C GLU A 582 -9.48 -3.97 -30.42
N GLY A 583 -8.34 -3.78 -29.74
CA GLY A 583 -7.16 -4.65 -29.83
C GLY A 583 -7.41 -6.10 -29.36
N VAL A 584 -8.46 -6.33 -28.56
CA VAL A 584 -8.87 -7.66 -28.08
C VAL A 584 -9.66 -8.44 -29.15
N LYS A 585 -10.22 -7.77 -30.17
CA LYS A 585 -11.05 -8.43 -31.21
C LYS A 585 -10.27 -9.12 -32.34
N VAL A 586 -8.93 -9.02 -32.39
CA VAL A 586 -8.12 -9.54 -33.52
C VAL A 586 -7.32 -10.82 -33.20
N LYS A 587 -7.49 -11.44 -32.02
CA LYS A 587 -7.01 -12.83 -31.79
C LYS A 587 -8.17 -13.75 -31.45
N GLY A 588 -8.33 -14.77 -32.28
CA GLY A 588 -9.51 -15.63 -32.40
C GLY A 588 -9.96 -16.32 -31.12
N ALA A 589 -11.25 -16.60 -31.10
CA ALA A 589 -12.01 -17.21 -30.03
C ALA A 589 -11.42 -18.51 -29.48
N LYS A 590 -11.19 -18.53 -28.15
CA LYS A 590 -11.63 -19.62 -27.26
C LYS A 590 -12.16 -18.97 -25.98
N SER A 591 -13.33 -19.41 -25.57
CA SER A 591 -14.05 -18.95 -24.38
C SER A 591 -13.28 -19.25 -23.10
N THR A 592 -12.77 -18.23 -22.43
CA THR A 592 -12.34 -18.26 -21.02
C THR A 592 -12.80 -16.98 -20.31
N ASN A 593 -13.05 -17.10 -19.02
CA ASN A 593 -13.89 -16.24 -18.18
C ASN A 593 -13.54 -14.73 -18.17
N PHE A 594 -14.59 -13.91 -18.08
CA PHE A 594 -14.60 -12.44 -18.07
C PHE A 594 -13.97 -11.76 -16.82
N ALA A 595 -13.10 -12.45 -16.08
CA ALA A 595 -12.51 -11.95 -14.82
C ALA A 595 -11.00 -11.64 -14.90
N GLU A 596 -10.31 -11.92 -16.01
CA GLU A 596 -8.83 -11.92 -16.06
C GLU A 596 -8.18 -10.77 -16.84
N ILE A 597 -8.93 -9.76 -17.35
CA ILE A 597 -8.35 -8.74 -18.26
C ILE A 597 -8.21 -7.33 -17.62
N HIS A 598 -8.68 -7.10 -16.40
CA HIS A 598 -8.74 -5.73 -15.85
C HIS A 598 -7.51 -5.24 -15.05
N SER A 599 -6.42 -6.00 -15.00
CA SER A 599 -5.20 -5.59 -14.28
C SER A 599 -4.09 -5.02 -15.19
N ASP A 600 -4.17 -5.23 -16.51
CA ASP A 600 -3.08 -4.87 -17.43
C ASP A 600 -3.28 -3.49 -18.09
N ALA A 601 -4.40 -2.83 -17.83
CA ALA A 601 -4.71 -1.52 -18.42
C ALA A 601 -4.37 -0.31 -17.53
N VAL A 602 -4.02 -0.52 -16.25
CA VAL A 602 -3.76 0.59 -15.30
C VAL A 602 -2.27 0.89 -15.13
N ASN A 603 -1.37 -0.10 -15.28
CA ASN A 603 0.07 0.13 -15.11
C ASN A 603 0.86 0.29 -16.42
N ASP A 604 0.36 -0.17 -17.57
CA ASP A 604 1.27 -0.42 -18.71
C ASP A 604 1.40 0.68 -19.76
N ARG A 605 0.62 1.78 -19.74
CA ARG A 605 0.73 2.83 -20.79
C ARG A 605 0.46 4.25 -20.31
N LEU A 606 1.30 4.73 -19.41
CA LEU A 606 1.84 6.11 -19.41
C LEU A 606 3.35 5.95 -19.21
N LEU A 607 4.00 5.40 -20.26
CA LEU A 607 5.42 5.60 -20.52
C LEU A 607 5.69 7.08 -20.78
#